data_AF-A0A2P5I6L9-F1
#
_entry.id   AF-A0A2P5I6L9-F1
#
_cell.length_a   1.000
_cell.length_b   1.000
_cell.length_c   1.000
_cell.angle_alpha   90.00
_cell.angle_beta   90.00
_cell.angle_gamma   90.00
#
_symmetry.space_group_name_H-M   'P 1'
#
loop_
_entity.id
_entity.type
_entity.pdbx_description
1 polymer ?
#
loop_
_entity_poly.entity_id
_entity_poly.type
_entity_poly.pdbx_seq_one_letter_code
_entity_poly.pdbx_strand_id
1 'polypeptide(L)'
;MNPLPRFANLSDGGKYAAESMRAASDHITSLGGTSVVEVLPSWADVWVNNTYGFNPLTTYVPADLPFTVAGSSDGYDTNTSLHPGWYDALWKIGTSLSLPSIGSYEKRLEAAVNATRILQLVQDLVGPGSASYINEASSFIGDWKEAWWGPNYSRLIEIKKKYDPDMLLKWWKCIGFEDADVESLRYSCQGKLQGDVYRAIS
;
A
#
# COMPACT_ATOMS: atom_id res chain seq x y z
N MET A 1 -12.55 -15.79 16.06
CA MET A 1 -11.24 -15.10 15.97
C MET A 1 -10.18 -16.18 15.98
N ASN A 2 -9.30 -16.22 14.97
CA ASN A 2 -8.12 -17.06 15.06
C ASN A 2 -7.27 -16.58 16.25
N PRO A 3 -6.71 -17.49 17.08
CA PRO A 3 -5.79 -17.08 18.12
C PRO A 3 -4.62 -16.33 17.45
N LEU A 4 -4.29 -15.16 17.98
CA LEU A 4 -3.09 -14.45 17.54
C LEU A 4 -1.89 -15.39 17.70
N PRO A 5 -1.02 -15.50 16.68
CA PRO A 5 0.23 -16.22 16.82
C PRO A 5 0.97 -15.75 18.07
N ARG A 6 1.64 -16.65 18.80
CA ARG A 6 2.25 -16.31 20.11
C ARG A 6 3.24 -15.13 20.03
N PHE A 7 3.92 -14.94 18.90
CA PHE A 7 4.84 -13.82 18.68
C PHE A 7 4.12 -12.46 18.56
N ALA A 8 2.82 -12.45 18.27
CA ALA A 8 1.97 -11.26 18.16
C ALA A 8 1.05 -11.09 19.38
N ASN A 9 1.22 -11.93 20.40
CA ASN A 9 0.47 -11.80 21.64
C ASN A 9 1.11 -10.71 22.52
N LEU A 10 0.40 -9.60 22.74
CA LEU A 10 0.87 -8.49 23.58
C LEU A 10 0.43 -8.60 25.05
N SER A 11 -0.41 -9.58 25.38
CA SER A 11 -0.93 -9.77 26.75
C SER A 11 0.11 -10.28 27.75
N ASP A 12 1.28 -10.72 27.29
CA ASP A 12 2.40 -11.15 28.12
C ASP A 12 3.47 -10.04 28.29
N GLY A 13 3.17 -8.81 27.88
CA GLY A 13 4.15 -7.71 27.85
C GLY A 13 5.22 -7.87 26.75
N GLY A 14 4.96 -8.67 25.71
CA GLY A 14 5.87 -8.86 24.57
C GLY A 14 7.03 -9.80 24.84
N LYS A 15 6.97 -10.61 25.90
CA LYS A 15 8.03 -11.56 26.27
C LYS A 15 8.31 -12.57 25.14
N TYR A 16 7.27 -13.18 24.57
CA TYR A 16 7.44 -14.11 23.46
C TYR A 16 7.89 -13.42 22.16
N ALA A 17 7.48 -12.17 21.94
CA ALA A 17 7.97 -11.38 20.81
C ALA A 17 9.49 -11.14 20.93
N ALA A 18 9.96 -10.76 22.12
CA ALA A 18 11.40 -10.59 22.41
C ALA A 18 12.19 -11.89 22.20
N GLU A 19 11.65 -13.03 22.66
CA GLU A 19 12.27 -14.34 22.48
C GLU A 19 12.35 -14.76 21.01
N SER A 20 11.30 -14.51 20.22
CA SER A 20 11.30 -14.82 18.79
C SER A 20 12.31 -13.96 18.02
N MET A 21 12.41 -12.68 18.36
CA MET A 21 13.35 -11.74 17.71
C MET A 21 14.81 -11.96 18.13
N ARG A 22 15.06 -12.60 19.29
CA ARG A 22 16.41 -12.94 19.75
C ARG A 22 17.15 -13.87 18.77
N ALA A 23 16.49 -14.87 18.19
CA ALA A 23 17.14 -15.78 17.24
C ALA A 23 17.66 -15.05 15.98
N ALA A 24 16.90 -14.07 15.49
CA ALA A 24 17.33 -13.21 14.38
C ALA A 24 18.48 -12.28 14.79
N SER A 25 18.40 -11.70 15.99
CA SER A 25 19.44 -10.85 16.57
C SER A 25 20.76 -11.60 16.79
N ASP A 26 20.70 -12.83 17.28
CA ASP A 26 21.86 -13.70 17.52
C ASP A 26 22.53 -14.09 16.19
N HIS A 27 21.73 -14.35 15.15
CA HIS A 27 22.26 -14.62 13.82
C HIS A 27 23.00 -13.40 13.25
N ILE A 28 22.42 -12.20 13.30
CA ILE A 28 23.05 -10.98 12.78
C ILE A 28 24.33 -10.63 13.56
N THR A 29 24.31 -10.76 14.89
CA THR A 29 25.49 -10.51 15.72
C THR A 29 26.59 -11.56 15.49
N SER A 30 26.25 -12.82 15.20
CA SER A 30 27.23 -13.86 14.85
C SER A 30 28.01 -13.56 13.55
N LEU A 31 27.46 -12.73 12.67
CA LEU A 31 28.08 -12.29 11.41
C LEU A 31 28.85 -10.96 11.56
N GLY A 32 29.00 -10.45 12.78
CA GLY A 32 29.66 -9.16 13.06
C GLY A 32 28.76 -7.93 12.85
N GLY A 33 27.45 -8.14 12.66
CA GLY A 33 26.47 -7.06 12.59
C GLY A 33 26.01 -6.57 13.97
N THR A 34 25.26 -5.47 13.99
CA THR A 34 24.63 -4.93 15.19
C THR A 34 23.12 -5.16 15.11
N SER A 35 22.52 -5.64 16.19
CA SER A 35 21.07 -5.79 16.31
C SER A 35 20.61 -5.26 17.67
N VAL A 36 19.57 -4.44 17.67
CA VAL A 36 18.92 -3.89 18.87
C VAL A 36 17.46 -4.31 18.81
N VAL A 37 17.04 -5.14 19.76
CA VAL A 37 15.64 -5.58 19.90
C VAL A 37 15.02 -4.79 21.04
N GLU A 38 14.17 -3.84 20.71
CA GLU A 38 13.36 -3.10 21.69
C GLU A 38 11.92 -3.60 21.66
N VAL A 39 11.36 -3.88 22.84
CA VAL A 39 9.95 -4.20 23.01
C VAL A 39 9.27 -3.03 23.68
N LEU A 40 8.33 -2.42 22.96
CA LEU A 40 7.55 -1.30 23.46
C LEU A 40 6.53 -1.82 24.51
N PRO A 41 6.42 -1.18 25.67
CA PRO A 41 5.68 -1.74 26.80
C PRO A 41 4.17 -1.74 26.60
N SER A 42 3.62 -0.76 25.88
CA SER A 42 2.19 -0.72 25.53
C SER A 42 1.90 0.21 24.34
N TRP A 43 0.79 -0.04 23.66
CA TRP A 43 0.24 0.90 22.67
C TRP A 43 -0.10 2.27 23.29
N ALA A 44 -0.54 2.30 24.55
CA ALA A 44 -0.89 3.54 25.21
C ALA A 44 0.34 4.44 25.43
N ASP A 45 1.48 3.87 25.82
CA ASP A 45 2.69 4.66 26.10
C ASP A 45 3.32 5.27 24.83
N VAL A 46 3.21 4.56 23.71
CA VAL A 46 3.71 5.03 22.41
C VAL A 46 2.79 6.11 21.83
N TRP A 47 1.48 5.90 21.84
CA TRP A 47 0.54 6.70 21.04
C TRP A 47 -0.33 7.67 21.83
N VAL A 48 -0.69 7.31 23.06
CA VAL A 48 -1.61 8.10 23.89
C VAL A 48 -0.83 9.01 24.83
N ASN A 49 0.16 8.45 25.55
CA ASN A 49 0.94 9.18 26.54
C ASN A 49 2.16 9.87 25.94
N ASN A 50 2.52 9.54 24.70
CA ASN A 50 3.71 10.03 24.00
C ASN A 50 4.99 9.96 24.87
N THR A 51 5.14 8.88 25.64
CA THR A 51 6.18 8.75 26.67
C THR A 51 7.59 8.81 26.08
N TYR A 52 7.73 8.46 24.80
CA TYR A 52 9.00 8.41 24.08
C TYR A 52 9.25 9.61 23.16
N GLY A 53 8.43 10.68 23.26
CA GLY A 53 8.61 11.89 22.45
C GLY A 53 8.37 11.66 20.95
N PHE A 54 7.56 10.67 20.62
CA PHE A 54 7.11 10.34 19.29
C PHE A 54 6.27 11.48 18.70
N ASN A 55 6.65 11.96 17.53
CA ASN A 55 5.79 12.84 16.75
C ASN A 55 4.89 11.94 15.88
N PRO A 56 3.54 12.04 15.97
CA PRO A 56 2.65 11.23 15.16
C PRO A 56 2.78 11.51 13.65
N LEU A 57 3.42 12.61 13.26
CA LEU A 57 3.83 12.89 11.88
C LEU A 57 5.12 12.19 11.47
N THR A 58 5.88 11.63 12.42
CA THR A 58 7.09 10.80 12.20
C THR A 58 6.82 9.31 12.40
N THR A 59 5.56 8.91 12.22
CA THR A 59 5.06 7.61 12.61
C THR A 59 5.55 6.47 11.73
N TYR A 60 6.38 5.60 12.29
CA TYR A 60 6.71 4.28 11.73
C TYR A 60 5.77 3.21 12.32
N VAL A 61 4.80 2.75 11.53
CA VAL A 61 4.09 1.49 11.78
C VAL A 61 4.57 0.49 10.73
N PRO A 62 5.39 -0.51 11.07
CA PRO A 62 5.70 -1.59 10.15
C PRO A 62 4.48 -2.52 10.08
N ALA A 63 3.48 -2.15 9.29
CA ALA A 63 2.61 -3.12 8.67
C ALA A 63 3.17 -3.35 7.27
N ASP A 64 3.93 -4.44 7.15
CA ASP A 64 4.81 -4.85 6.06
C ASP A 64 6.22 -4.22 6.10
N LEU A 65 7.22 -5.09 6.15
CA LEU A 65 8.65 -4.77 6.24
C LEU A 65 9.07 -3.89 5.05
N PRO A 66 9.41 -2.59 5.21
CA PRO A 66 10.25 -1.97 4.22
C PRO A 66 11.65 -2.55 4.43
N PHE A 67 12.10 -3.43 3.53
CA PHE A 67 13.52 -3.73 3.43
C PHE A 67 14.22 -2.49 2.89
N THR A 68 14.55 -1.52 3.74
CA THR A 68 15.67 -0.64 3.43
C THR A 68 16.93 -1.37 3.89
N VAL A 69 17.54 -2.09 2.94
CA VAL A 69 18.90 -2.62 3.15
C VAL A 69 19.82 -1.42 3.42
N ALA A 70 20.67 -1.51 4.44
CA ALA A 70 21.71 -0.51 4.67
C ALA A 70 22.55 -0.34 3.39
N GLY A 71 22.53 0.85 2.79
CA GLY A 71 23.09 1.10 1.45
C GLY A 71 22.06 1.25 0.32
N SER A 72 20.78 1.50 0.62
CA SER A 72 19.72 1.69 -0.40
C SER A 72 19.97 2.81 -1.42
N SER A 73 20.91 3.72 -1.15
CA SER A 73 21.37 4.75 -2.09
C SER A 73 22.55 4.30 -2.98
N ASP A 74 23.23 3.22 -2.64
CA ASP A 74 24.47 2.78 -3.30
C ASP A 74 24.22 1.51 -4.11
N GLY A 75 23.84 1.68 -5.37
CA GLY A 75 23.94 0.62 -6.38
C GLY A 75 22.77 -0.37 -6.47
N TYR A 76 21.56 -0.03 -6.03
CA TYR A 76 20.38 -0.79 -6.46
C TYR A 76 20.17 -0.63 -7.97
N ASP A 77 20.01 -1.74 -8.68
CA ASP A 77 19.59 -1.73 -10.08
C ASP A 77 18.14 -1.22 -10.15
N THR A 78 17.98 0.06 -10.46
CA THR A 78 16.67 0.70 -10.68
C THR A 78 16.03 0.30 -12.00
N ASN A 79 16.61 -0.65 -12.75
CA ASN A 79 16.06 -1.21 -13.98
C ASN A 79 14.93 -2.25 -13.72
N THR A 80 14.15 -2.05 -12.65
CA THR A 80 12.92 -2.81 -12.40
C THR A 80 11.70 -2.02 -12.88
N SER A 81 10.52 -2.65 -12.85
CA SER A 81 9.25 -1.97 -13.15
C SER A 81 8.63 -1.26 -11.94
N LEU A 82 9.31 -1.25 -10.78
CA LEU A 82 8.79 -0.66 -9.56
C LEU A 82 8.70 0.87 -9.71
N HIS A 83 7.60 1.47 -9.23
CA HIS A 83 7.46 2.92 -9.23
C HIS A 83 8.61 3.58 -8.44
N PRO A 84 9.34 4.59 -8.98
CA PRO A 84 10.51 5.16 -8.31
C PRO A 84 10.23 5.71 -6.91
N GLY A 85 9.03 6.24 -6.67
CA GLY A 85 8.57 6.67 -5.35
C GLY A 85 8.69 5.60 -4.24
N TRP A 86 8.80 4.31 -4.56
CA TRP A 86 9.09 3.28 -3.56
C TRP A 86 10.51 3.32 -3.01
N TYR A 87 11.50 3.81 -3.76
CA TYR A 87 12.90 3.87 -3.32
C TYR A 87 13.14 4.95 -2.27
N ASP A 88 12.32 6.00 -2.29
CA ASP A 88 12.41 7.13 -1.37
C ASP A 88 11.28 7.15 -0.32
N ALA A 89 10.32 6.23 -0.42
CA ALA A 89 9.20 6.14 0.52
C ALA A 89 9.66 5.58 1.87
N LEU A 90 9.44 6.36 2.93
CA LEU A 90 9.69 5.91 4.30
C LEU A 90 8.55 5.03 4.84
N TRP A 91 7.28 5.33 4.46
CA TRP A 91 6.09 4.62 4.93
C TRP A 91 5.09 4.35 3.80
N LYS A 92 4.20 3.37 4.04
CA LYS A 92 3.01 3.07 3.24
C LYS A 92 1.77 3.32 4.10
N ILE A 93 0.86 4.18 3.63
CA ILE A 93 -0.41 4.44 4.31
C ILE A 93 -1.50 3.60 3.64
N GLY A 94 -2.11 2.70 4.41
CA GLY A 94 -3.23 1.89 3.98
C GLY A 94 -4.54 2.36 4.62
N THR A 95 -5.62 2.38 3.84
CA THR A 95 -6.99 2.51 4.35
C THR A 95 -7.85 1.40 3.77
N SER A 96 -8.91 1.02 4.47
CA SER A 96 -9.80 -0.07 4.05
C SER A 96 -11.20 0.45 3.75
N LEU A 97 -11.74 0.04 2.62
CA LEU A 97 -13.15 0.20 2.32
C LEU A 97 -13.94 -0.91 3.03
N SER A 98 -14.79 -0.54 3.97
CA SER A 98 -15.73 -1.47 4.58
C SER A 98 -17.09 -1.36 3.88
N LEU A 99 -17.43 -2.39 3.11
CA LEU A 99 -18.75 -2.50 2.47
C LEU A 99 -19.69 -3.34 3.33
N PRO A 100 -20.91 -2.87 3.62
CA PRO A 100 -21.88 -3.67 4.35
C PRO A 100 -22.30 -4.89 3.52
N SER A 101 -22.17 -6.09 4.11
CA SER A 101 -22.53 -7.36 3.47
C SER A 101 -24.03 -7.43 3.13
N ILE A 102 -24.87 -6.74 3.90
CA ILE A 102 -26.30 -6.54 3.67
C ILE A 102 -26.54 -5.04 3.59
N GLY A 103 -27.04 -4.55 2.45
CA GLY A 103 -27.32 -3.13 2.25
C GLY A 103 -27.72 -2.82 0.81
N SER A 104 -28.36 -1.67 0.60
CA SER A 104 -28.73 -1.21 -0.74
C SER A 104 -27.50 -0.76 -1.53
N TYR A 105 -27.69 -0.59 -2.85
CA TYR A 105 -26.63 -0.07 -3.73
C TYR A 105 -26.14 1.30 -3.26
N GLU A 106 -27.06 2.17 -2.86
CA GLU A 106 -26.79 3.54 -2.43
C GLU A 106 -25.87 3.57 -1.22
N LYS A 107 -26.07 2.69 -0.23
CA LYS A 107 -25.18 2.59 0.94
C LYS A 107 -23.77 2.12 0.58
N ARG A 108 -23.65 1.19 -0.37
CA ARG A 108 -22.34 0.71 -0.84
C ARG A 108 -21.64 1.77 -1.68
N LEU A 109 -22.39 2.52 -2.48
CA LEU A 109 -21.89 3.66 -3.24
C LEU A 109 -21.39 4.75 -2.30
N GLU A 110 -22.15 5.11 -1.27
CA GLU A 110 -21.74 6.07 -0.24
C GLU A 110 -20.40 5.67 0.41
N ALA A 111 -20.27 4.39 0.80
CA ALA A 111 -19.01 3.88 1.35
C ALA A 111 -17.85 4.00 0.36
N ALA A 112 -18.06 3.64 -0.92
CA ALA A 112 -17.04 3.77 -1.96
C ALA A 112 -16.64 5.24 -2.23
N VAL A 113 -17.61 6.14 -2.23
CA VAL A 113 -17.40 7.60 -2.38
C VAL A 113 -16.57 8.13 -1.22
N ASN A 114 -16.93 7.79 0.01
CA ASN A 114 -16.21 8.25 1.20
C ASN A 114 -14.76 7.71 1.22
N ALA A 115 -14.55 6.44 0.90
CA ALA A 115 -13.20 5.87 0.78
C ALA A 115 -12.39 6.56 -0.32
N THR A 116 -13.01 6.89 -1.45
CA THR A 116 -12.34 7.59 -2.56
C THR A 116 -11.95 9.02 -2.18
N ARG A 117 -12.80 9.75 -1.47
CA ARG A 117 -12.46 11.09 -0.94
C ARG A 117 -11.30 11.04 0.05
N ILE A 118 -11.29 10.06 0.96
CA ILE A 118 -10.17 9.86 1.89
C ILE A 118 -8.88 9.61 1.10
N LEU A 119 -8.93 8.77 0.06
CA LEU A 119 -7.75 8.50 -0.75
C LEU A 119 -7.23 9.75 -1.48
N GLN A 120 -8.13 10.61 -2.00
CA GLN A 120 -7.73 11.88 -2.61
C GLN A 120 -7.02 12.79 -1.61
N LEU A 121 -7.55 12.91 -0.39
CA LEU A 121 -6.89 13.68 0.68
C LEU A 121 -5.51 13.13 1.03
N VAL A 122 -5.35 11.80 1.05
CA VAL A 122 -4.05 11.17 1.28
C VAL A 122 -3.09 11.48 0.13
N GLN A 123 -3.55 11.43 -1.12
CA GLN A 123 -2.74 11.77 -2.30
C GLN A 123 -2.28 13.22 -2.28
N ASP A 124 -3.19 14.15 -1.95
CA ASP A 124 -2.88 15.56 -1.82
C ASP A 124 -1.86 15.81 -0.70
N LEU A 125 -1.95 15.06 0.39
CA LEU A 125 -1.02 15.14 1.52
C LEU A 125 0.39 14.65 1.18
N VAL A 126 0.51 13.52 0.48
CA VAL A 126 1.84 12.94 0.14
C VAL A 126 2.48 13.63 -1.07
N GLY A 127 1.67 14.27 -1.92
CA GLY A 127 2.14 15.05 -3.05
C GLY A 127 2.66 14.23 -4.25
N PRO A 128 3.16 14.94 -5.28
CA PRO A 128 3.68 14.33 -6.50
C PRO A 128 4.94 13.49 -6.23
N GLY A 129 5.12 12.42 -7.00
CA GLY A 129 6.24 11.49 -6.85
C GLY A 129 6.00 10.34 -5.86
N SER A 130 4.92 10.40 -5.09
CA SER A 130 4.45 9.28 -4.26
C SER A 130 3.96 8.10 -5.13
N ALA A 131 4.00 6.89 -4.57
CA ALA A 131 3.57 5.66 -5.23
C ALA A 131 2.35 5.06 -4.52
N SER A 132 1.49 4.38 -5.29
CA SER A 132 0.39 3.57 -4.76
C SER A 132 0.63 2.09 -5.07
N TYR A 133 0.45 1.24 -4.05
CA TYR A 133 0.64 -0.19 -4.18
C TYR A 133 -0.52 -0.83 -4.94
N ILE A 134 -0.30 -1.15 -6.21
CA ILE A 134 -1.35 -1.62 -7.13
C ILE A 134 -2.16 -2.81 -6.60
N ASN A 135 -1.55 -3.72 -5.83
CA ASN A 135 -2.22 -4.89 -5.29
C ASN A 135 -3.24 -4.57 -4.18
N GLU A 136 -3.17 -3.37 -3.59
CA GLU A 136 -4.05 -2.88 -2.53
C GLU A 136 -4.61 -1.49 -2.84
N ALA A 137 -4.48 -1.04 -4.08
CA ALA A 137 -4.92 0.28 -4.50
C ALA A 137 -6.43 0.32 -4.74
N SER A 138 -7.02 1.50 -4.58
CA SER A 138 -8.41 1.73 -4.97
C SER A 138 -8.59 1.59 -6.47
N SER A 139 -9.63 0.86 -6.89
CA SER A 139 -10.04 0.77 -8.30
C SER A 139 -10.49 2.12 -8.89
N PHE A 140 -10.80 3.10 -8.04
CA PHE A 140 -11.33 4.42 -8.41
C PHE A 140 -10.25 5.50 -8.52
N ILE A 141 -8.98 5.17 -8.27
CA ILE A 141 -7.89 6.13 -8.43
C ILE A 141 -7.87 6.71 -9.85
N GLY A 142 -7.88 8.04 -9.96
CA GLY A 142 -8.01 8.75 -11.24
C GLY A 142 -6.80 8.55 -12.13
N ASP A 143 -5.67 9.17 -11.77
CA ASP A 143 -4.40 9.03 -12.49
C ASP A 143 -3.64 7.77 -12.06
N TRP A 144 -4.25 6.62 -12.32
CA TRP A 144 -3.72 5.31 -11.95
C TRP A 144 -2.41 4.97 -12.67
N LYS A 145 -2.17 5.53 -13.87
CA LYS A 145 -0.94 5.28 -14.64
C LYS A 145 0.24 5.88 -13.89
N GLU A 146 0.11 7.14 -13.50
CA GLU A 146 1.11 7.82 -12.69
C GLU A 146 1.24 7.15 -11.32
N ALA A 147 0.14 7.01 -10.58
CA ALA A 147 0.20 6.51 -9.21
C ALA A 147 0.78 5.08 -9.07
N TRP A 148 0.60 4.20 -10.05
CA TRP A 148 1.06 2.80 -9.96
C TRP A 148 2.39 2.55 -10.66
N TRP A 149 2.66 3.26 -11.75
CA TRP A 149 3.80 2.97 -12.64
C TRP A 149 4.70 4.19 -12.85
N GLY A 150 4.14 5.39 -12.75
CA GLY A 150 4.86 6.65 -12.92
C GLY A 150 5.59 6.71 -14.25
N PRO A 151 6.86 7.15 -14.27
CA PRO A 151 7.63 7.28 -15.52
C PRO A 151 7.85 5.94 -16.24
N ASN A 152 7.72 4.80 -15.55
CA ASN A 152 7.90 3.48 -16.16
C ASN A 152 6.74 3.07 -17.09
N TYR A 153 5.58 3.74 -17.03
CA TYR A 153 4.41 3.34 -17.81
C TYR A 153 4.68 3.29 -19.32
N SER A 154 5.43 4.27 -19.83
CA SER A 154 5.79 4.39 -21.26
C SER A 154 6.53 3.15 -21.77
N ARG A 155 7.59 2.73 -21.07
CA ARG A 155 8.35 1.51 -21.40
C ARG A 155 7.51 0.25 -21.19
N LEU A 156 6.69 0.22 -20.15
CA LEU A 156 5.83 -0.94 -19.84
C LEU A 156 4.79 -1.18 -20.94
N ILE A 157 4.18 -0.13 -21.50
CA ILE A 157 3.23 -0.31 -22.60
C ILE A 157 3.91 -0.77 -23.89
N GLU A 158 5.15 -0.35 -24.16
CA GLU A 158 5.95 -0.87 -25.28
C GLU A 158 6.24 -2.37 -25.13
N ILE A 159 6.67 -2.78 -23.93
CA ILE A 159 6.90 -4.20 -23.61
C ILE A 159 5.60 -5.00 -23.75
N LYS A 160 4.49 -4.47 -23.24
CA LYS A 160 3.17 -5.10 -23.36
C LYS A 160 2.79 -5.30 -24.82
N LYS A 161 2.93 -4.27 -25.67
CA LYS A 161 2.66 -4.37 -27.12
C LYS A 161 3.58 -5.36 -27.83
N LYS A 162 4.82 -5.54 -27.36
CA LYS A 162 5.76 -6.52 -27.91
C LYS A 162 5.33 -7.97 -27.64
N TYR A 163 4.87 -8.26 -26.42
CA TYR A 163 4.58 -9.63 -25.99
C TYR A 163 3.09 -10.00 -26.00
N ASP A 164 2.20 -9.02 -26.01
CA ASP A 164 0.74 -9.15 -26.10
C ASP A 164 0.18 -8.08 -27.06
N PRO A 165 0.49 -8.18 -28.38
CA PRO A 165 0.13 -7.16 -29.37
C PRO A 165 -1.39 -7.00 -29.53
N ASP A 166 -2.15 -8.06 -29.30
CA ASP A 166 -3.61 -8.08 -29.40
C ASP A 166 -4.31 -7.72 -28.08
N MET A 167 -3.55 -7.38 -27.03
CA MET A 167 -4.05 -7.02 -25.69
C MET A 167 -5.00 -8.08 -25.10
N LEU A 168 -4.69 -9.36 -25.28
CA LEU A 168 -5.51 -10.48 -24.80
C LEU A 168 -5.55 -10.50 -23.26
N LEU A 169 -4.42 -10.21 -22.62
CA LEU A 169 -4.27 -10.20 -21.16
C LEU A 169 -4.59 -8.81 -20.62
N LYS A 170 -5.87 -8.42 -20.72
CA LYS A 170 -6.38 -7.12 -20.25
C LYS A 170 -7.28 -7.29 -19.02
N TRP A 171 -7.01 -6.49 -17.99
CA TRP A 171 -7.80 -6.38 -16.76
C TRP A 171 -7.97 -4.90 -16.36
N TRP A 172 -8.84 -4.63 -15.39
CA TRP A 172 -9.24 -3.27 -15.02
C TRP A 172 -8.02 -2.37 -14.70
N LYS A 173 -7.79 -1.33 -15.50
CA LYS A 173 -6.66 -0.40 -15.34
C LYS A 173 -5.28 -1.07 -15.37
N CYS A 174 -5.13 -2.21 -16.06
CA CYS A 174 -3.80 -2.78 -16.31
C CYS A 174 -2.99 -1.94 -17.31
N ILE A 175 -1.70 -2.24 -17.48
CA ILE A 175 -0.90 -1.70 -18.59
C ILE A 175 -1.61 -1.99 -19.92
N GLY A 176 -1.91 -0.94 -20.69
CA GLY A 176 -2.67 -1.03 -21.94
C GLY A 176 -4.20 -0.95 -21.82
N PHE A 177 -4.73 -0.69 -20.62
CA PHE A 177 -6.14 -0.34 -20.42
C PHE A 177 -6.41 1.10 -20.87
N GLU A 178 -7.54 1.31 -21.56
CA GLU A 178 -7.99 2.58 -22.11
C GLU A 178 -9.39 2.93 -21.63
N ASP A 179 -9.78 4.21 -21.74
CA ASP A 179 -11.09 4.68 -21.29
C ASP A 179 -12.24 3.98 -22.03
N ALA A 180 -12.04 3.61 -23.31
CA ALA A 180 -13.01 2.83 -24.07
C ALA A 180 -13.27 1.44 -23.47
N ASP A 181 -12.33 0.86 -22.71
CA ASP A 181 -12.53 -0.42 -22.05
C ASP A 181 -13.55 -0.30 -20.90
N VAL A 182 -13.66 0.87 -20.25
CA VAL A 182 -14.62 1.13 -19.17
C VAL A 182 -16.06 0.89 -19.63
N GLU A 183 -16.36 1.30 -20.86
CA GLU A 183 -17.68 1.18 -21.49
C GLU A 183 -17.97 -0.21 -22.07
N SER A 184 -16.97 -1.11 -22.06
CA SER A 184 -17.14 -2.45 -22.61
C SER A 184 -18.05 -3.33 -21.75
N LEU A 185 -18.72 -4.30 -22.38
CA LEU A 185 -19.56 -5.29 -21.69
C LEU A 185 -18.79 -6.03 -20.58
N ARG A 186 -17.49 -6.30 -20.79
CA ARG A 186 -16.62 -7.00 -19.82
C ARG A 186 -16.54 -6.25 -18.49
N TYR A 187 -16.52 -4.92 -18.51
CA TYR A 187 -16.36 -4.11 -17.30
C TYR A 187 -17.61 -3.30 -16.93
N SER A 188 -18.73 -3.50 -17.61
CA SER A 188 -20.00 -2.77 -17.42
C SER A 188 -20.40 -2.52 -15.95
N CYS A 189 -20.31 -3.52 -15.07
CA CYS A 189 -20.61 -3.35 -13.64
C CYS A 189 -19.63 -2.40 -12.93
N GLN A 190 -18.33 -2.60 -13.14
CA GLN A 190 -17.28 -1.79 -12.54
C GLN A 190 -17.24 -0.37 -13.14
N GLY A 191 -17.49 -0.25 -14.45
CA GLY A 191 -17.58 1.02 -15.17
C GLY A 191 -18.76 1.86 -14.68
N LYS A 192 -19.94 1.26 -14.52
CA LYS A 192 -21.09 1.94 -13.90
C LYS A 192 -20.74 2.45 -12.50
N LEU A 193 -20.14 1.60 -11.66
CA LEU A 193 -19.77 1.97 -10.30
C LEU A 193 -18.73 3.10 -10.28
N GLN A 194 -17.69 3.04 -11.13
CA GLN A 194 -16.72 4.12 -11.28
C GLN A 194 -17.39 5.43 -11.70
N GLY A 195 -18.30 5.38 -12.68
CA GLY A 195 -19.05 6.55 -13.13
C GLY A 195 -19.91 7.16 -12.02
N ASP A 196 -20.58 6.33 -11.22
CA ASP A 196 -21.38 6.79 -10.07
C ASP A 196 -20.49 7.42 -8.98
N VAL A 197 -19.33 6.83 -8.68
CA VAL A 197 -18.36 7.39 -7.73
C VAL A 197 -17.83 8.73 -8.24
N TYR A 198 -17.42 8.81 -9.51
CA TYR A 198 -16.84 10.03 -10.09
C TYR A 198 -17.85 11.18 -10.12
N ARG A 199 -19.13 10.91 -10.43
CA ARG A 199 -20.20 11.92 -10.36
C ARG A 199 -20.46 12.42 -8.94
N ALA A 200 -20.23 11.60 -7.92
CA ALA A 200 -20.49 11.96 -6.54
C ALA A 200 -19.35 12.74 -5.87
N ILE A 201 -18.14 12.71 -6.47
CA ILE A 201 -16.96 13.42 -5.96
C ILE A 201 -16.57 14.65 -6.79
N SER A 202 -17.09 14.79 -8.02
CA SER A 202 -16.98 16.00 -8.85
C SER A 202 -17.82 17.14 -8.28
#